data_AF-A0A354MBQ9-F1
#
_entry.id   AF-A0A354MBQ9-F1
#
_cell.length_a   1.000
_cell.length_b   1.000
_cell.length_c   1.000
_cell.angle_alpha   90.00
_cell.angle_beta   90.00
_cell.angle_gamma   90.00
#
_symmetry.space_group_name_H-M   'P 1'
#
loop_
_entity.id
_entity.type
_entity.pdbx_description
1 polymer ?
#
loop_
_entity_poly.entity_id
_entity_poly.type
_entity_poly.pdbx_seq_one_letter_code
_entity_poly.pdbx_strand_id
1 'polypeptide(L)'
;MDEFKVIVVMNEAMIGVLKDKNSDYSVNLKIQEYLKDEALFFKINKQNAYKILQKVGVKQEQLDRVYKKLISPNIFYDLLNKGKIKADDDSIVVKYDIYRL
;
A
#
# COMPACT_ATOMS: atom_id res chain seq x y z
N MET A 1 -2.96 -10.41 -10.63
CA MET A 1 -2.87 -10.47 -9.16
C MET A 1 -2.73 -9.04 -8.69
N ASP A 2 -3.58 -8.62 -7.75
CA ASP A 2 -3.58 -7.27 -7.19
C ASP A 2 -2.37 -7.11 -6.26
N GLU A 3 -1.43 -6.23 -6.62
CA GLU A 3 -0.19 -6.01 -5.86
C GLU A 3 -0.51 -5.56 -4.42
N PHE A 4 -1.63 -4.86 -4.19
CA PHE A 4 -2.06 -4.48 -2.85
C PHE A 4 -2.37 -5.70 -1.98
N LYS A 5 -3.09 -6.69 -2.53
CA LYS A 5 -3.38 -7.95 -1.81
C LYS A 5 -2.12 -8.72 -1.47
N VAL A 6 -1.10 -8.68 -2.34
CA VAL A 6 0.20 -9.28 -2.05
C VAL A 6 0.83 -8.63 -0.82
N ILE A 7 0.80 -7.29 -0.72
CA ILE A 7 1.31 -6.56 0.45
C ILE A 7 0.57 -6.90 1.74
N VAL A 8 -0.76 -7.06 1.69
CA VAL A 8 -1.57 -7.50 2.84
C VAL A 8 -1.10 -8.87 3.33
N VAL A 9 -1.03 -9.86 2.44
CA VAL A 9 -0.61 -11.22 2.78
C VAL A 9 0.84 -11.25 3.27
N MET A 10 1.73 -10.45 2.67
CA MET A 10 3.11 -10.32 3.12
C MET A 10 3.20 -9.78 4.55
N ASN A 11 2.39 -8.78 4.90
CA ASN A 11 2.36 -8.25 6.27
C ASN A 11 1.87 -9.31 7.27
N GLU A 12 0.82 -10.06 6.93
CA GLU A 12 0.29 -11.14 7.76
C GLU A 12 1.34 -12.24 7.99
N ALA A 13 2.02 -12.67 6.93
CA ALA A 13 3.11 -13.62 7.01
C ALA A 13 4.28 -13.09 7.87
N MET A 14 4.62 -11.80 7.72
CA MET A 14 5.67 -11.16 8.53
C MET A 14 5.32 -11.14 10.02
N ILE A 15 4.05 -10.88 10.37
CA ILE A 15 3.58 -10.97 11.77
C ILE A 15 3.80 -12.38 12.31
N GLY A 16 3.45 -13.42 11.53
CA GLY A 16 3.70 -14.82 11.89
C GLY A 16 5.19 -15.09 12.18
N VAL A 17 6.05 -14.71 11.24
CA VAL A 17 7.52 -14.87 11.39
C VAL A 17 8.06 -14.15 12.62
N LEU A 18 7.57 -12.94 12.91
CA LEU A 18 8.01 -12.17 14.08
C LEU A 18 7.52 -12.78 15.39
N LYS A 19 6.27 -13.29 15.43
CA LYS A 19 5.74 -14.04 16.57
C LYS A 19 6.56 -15.28 16.87
N ASP A 20 6.87 -16.08 15.84
CA ASP A 20 7.66 -17.31 15.99
C ASP A 20 9.08 -17.03 16.50
N LYS A 21 9.63 -15.86 16.13
CA LYS A 21 10.95 -15.38 16.58
C LYS A 21 10.90 -14.61 17.90
N ASN A 22 9.76 -14.54 18.58
CA ASN A 22 9.55 -13.74 19.78
C ASN A 22 10.06 -12.28 19.64
N SER A 23 9.89 -11.70 18.46
CA SER A 23 10.32 -10.34 18.10
C SER A 23 9.13 -9.38 18.13
N ASP A 24 9.38 -8.08 18.34
CA ASP A 24 8.30 -7.08 18.32
C ASP A 24 7.64 -6.99 16.93
N TYR A 25 6.32 -7.12 16.90
CA TYR A 25 5.47 -7.01 15.71
C TYR A 25 4.40 -5.92 15.84
N SER A 26 4.50 -5.05 16.86
CA SER A 26 3.56 -3.95 17.12
C SER A 26 3.39 -3.01 15.91
N VAL A 27 4.49 -2.74 15.19
CA VAL A 27 4.49 -1.93 13.97
C VAL A 27 3.70 -2.60 12.86
N ASN A 28 3.85 -3.92 12.67
CA ASN A 28 3.13 -4.67 11.65
C ASN A 28 1.62 -4.75 11.92
N LEU A 29 1.21 -4.75 13.19
CA LEU A 29 -0.22 -4.61 13.56
C LEU A 29 -0.77 -3.25 13.17
N LYS A 30 -0.03 -2.16 13.41
CA LYS A 30 -0.44 -0.82 12.96
C LYS A 30 -0.51 -0.74 11.44
N ILE A 31 0.45 -1.34 10.74
CA ILE A 31 0.44 -1.45 9.28
C ILE A 31 -0.79 -2.24 8.82
N GLN A 32 -1.16 -3.32 9.50
CA GLN A 32 -2.35 -4.11 9.17
C GLN A 32 -3.64 -3.25 9.22
N GLU A 33 -3.75 -2.37 10.21
CA GLU A 33 -4.85 -1.41 10.30
C GLU A 33 -4.83 -0.38 9.15
N TYR A 34 -3.65 0.16 8.80
CA TYR A 34 -3.52 1.07 7.66
C TYR A 34 -3.88 0.39 6.33
N LEU A 35 -3.54 -0.88 6.16
CA LEU A 35 -3.83 -1.65 4.96
C LEU A 35 -5.32 -2.03 4.80
N LYS A 36 -6.19 -1.66 5.74
CA LYS A 36 -7.65 -1.70 5.52
C LYS A 36 -8.12 -0.64 4.52
N ASP A 37 -7.34 0.43 4.33
CA ASP A 37 -7.58 1.42 3.29
C ASP A 37 -6.86 1.00 2.00
N GLU A 38 -7.63 0.49 1.02
CA GLU A 38 -7.13 0.10 -0.30
C GLU A 38 -6.45 1.26 -1.05
N ALA A 39 -6.80 2.51 -0.73
CA ALA A 39 -6.21 3.70 -1.33
C ALA A 39 -4.99 4.25 -0.57
N LEU A 40 -4.54 3.59 0.51
CA LEU A 40 -3.47 4.07 1.39
C LEU A 40 -2.25 4.63 0.64
N PHE A 41 -1.74 3.87 -0.33
CA PHE A 41 -0.51 4.23 -1.05
C PHE A 41 -0.65 5.46 -1.95
N PHE A 42 -1.88 5.87 -2.28
CA PHE A 42 -2.15 7.12 -2.98
C PHE A 42 -2.23 8.33 -2.02
N LYS A 43 -2.47 8.09 -0.72
CA LYS A 43 -2.67 9.12 0.31
C LYS A 43 -1.41 9.49 1.09
N ILE A 44 -0.38 8.66 1.03
CA ILE A 44 0.86 8.87 1.77
C ILE A 44 2.00 9.26 0.86
N ASN A 45 2.97 10.01 1.39
CA ASN A 45 4.19 10.31 0.64
C ASN A 45 5.05 9.05 0.39
N LYS A 46 5.90 9.13 -0.62
CA LYS A 46 6.77 8.02 -1.06
C LYS A 46 7.66 7.46 0.07
N GLN A 47 8.18 8.32 0.95
CA GLN A 47 9.04 7.88 2.05
C GLN A 47 8.29 7.03 3.08
N ASN A 48 7.05 7.41 3.42
CA ASN A 48 6.20 6.64 4.32
C ASN A 48 5.76 5.33 3.67
N ALA A 49 5.42 5.35 2.38
CA ALA A 49 5.13 4.12 1.64
C ALA A 49 6.32 3.15 1.69
N TYR A 50 7.55 3.63 1.50
CA TYR A 50 8.75 2.79 1.57
C TYR A 50 8.96 2.19 2.95
N LYS A 51 8.76 2.96 4.02
CA LYS A 51 8.84 2.43 5.39
C LYS A 51 7.86 1.30 5.63
N ILE A 52 6.62 1.43 5.14
CA ILE A 52 5.62 0.36 5.21
C ILE A 52 6.10 -0.86 4.42
N LEU A 53 6.51 -0.67 3.15
CA LEU A 53 6.95 -1.75 2.28
C LEU A 53 8.17 -2.51 2.85
N GLN A 54 9.12 -1.83 3.46
CA GLN A 54 10.25 -2.47 4.14
C GLN A 54 9.78 -3.31 5.34
N LYS A 55 8.85 -2.79 6.15
CA LYS A 55 8.34 -3.48 7.34
C LYS A 55 7.49 -4.71 7.01
N VAL A 56 6.84 -4.74 5.86
CA VAL A 56 6.13 -5.95 5.37
C VAL A 56 7.08 -6.94 4.68
N GLY A 57 8.37 -6.61 4.50
CA GLY A 57 9.38 -7.51 3.97
C GLY A 57 9.75 -7.31 2.49
N VAL A 58 9.37 -6.20 1.87
CA VAL A 58 9.85 -5.85 0.52
C VAL A 58 11.33 -5.46 0.60
N LYS A 59 12.16 -6.07 -0.25
CA LYS A 59 13.59 -5.79 -0.30
C LYS A 59 13.89 -4.39 -0.83
N GLN A 60 14.99 -3.80 -0.38
CA GLN A 60 15.39 -2.43 -0.71
C GLN A 60 15.42 -2.17 -2.23
N GLU A 61 16.00 -3.10 -2.98
CA GLU A 61 16.13 -3.05 -4.44
C GLU A 61 14.80 -3.15 -5.20
N GLN A 62 13.73 -3.60 -4.53
CA GLN A 62 12.39 -3.74 -5.12
C GLN A 62 11.42 -2.63 -4.71
N LEU A 63 11.76 -1.79 -3.73
CA LEU A 63 10.83 -0.79 -3.18
C LEU A 63 10.22 0.12 -4.24
N ASP A 64 11.05 0.70 -5.12
CA ASP A 64 10.57 1.64 -6.14
C ASP A 64 9.65 0.95 -7.15
N ARG A 65 10.00 -0.27 -7.56
CA ARG A 65 9.20 -1.06 -8.50
C ARG A 65 7.85 -1.43 -7.90
N VAL A 66 7.83 -1.93 -6.67
CA VAL A 66 6.59 -2.34 -5.98
C VAL A 66 5.71 -1.13 -5.71
N TYR A 67 6.29 -0.03 -5.20
CA TYR A 67 5.56 1.21 -4.99
C TYR A 67 4.89 1.71 -6.26
N LYS A 68 5.63 1.81 -7.39
CA LYS A 68 5.09 2.26 -8.68
C LYS A 68 3.92 1.40 -9.17
N LYS A 69 3.92 0.10 -8.90
CA LYS A 69 2.79 -0.77 -9.24
C LYS A 69 1.55 -0.47 -8.37
N LEU A 70 1.76 -0.30 -7.06
CA LEU A 70 0.69 -0.01 -6.10
C LEU A 70 -0.01 1.32 -6.42
N ILE A 71 0.74 2.29 -6.92
CA ILE A 71 0.19 3.59 -7.32
C ILE A 71 -0.09 3.71 -8.81
N SER A 72 -0.11 2.62 -9.57
CA SER A 72 -0.23 2.72 -11.04
C SER A 72 -1.58 3.30 -11.49
N PRO A 73 -1.66 3.94 -12.68
CA PRO A 73 -2.90 4.52 -13.20
C PRO A 73 -4.06 3.53 -13.22
N ASN A 74 -3.80 2.27 -13.61
CA ASN A 74 -4.82 1.23 -13.67
C ASN A 74 -5.46 0.97 -12.29
N ILE A 75 -4.64 0.98 -11.22
CA ILE A 75 -5.13 0.82 -9.85
C ILE A 75 -5.89 2.07 -9.41
N PHE A 76 -5.42 3.26 -9.76
CA PHE A 76 -6.12 4.51 -9.47
C PHE A 76 -7.54 4.51 -10.05
N TYR A 77 -7.70 4.18 -11.33
CA TYR A 77 -9.02 4.15 -11.97
C TYR A 77 -9.92 3.03 -11.44
N ASP A 78 -9.36 1.87 -11.11
CA ASP A 78 -10.12 0.79 -10.48
C ASP A 78 -10.68 1.22 -9.11
N LEU A 79 -9.87 1.88 -8.29
CA LEU A 79 -10.29 2.42 -7.00
C LEU A 79 -11.28 3.59 -7.14
N LEU A 80 -11.13 4.44 -8.17
CA LEU A 80 -12.07 5.50 -8.50
C LEU A 80 -13.45 4.91 -8.88
N ASN A 81 -13.47 3.91 -9.77
CA ASN A 81 -14.69 3.23 -10.22
C ASN A 81 -15.41 2.50 -9.09
N LYS A 82 -14.66 1.99 -8.11
CA LYS A 82 -15.18 1.38 -6.88
C LYS A 82 -15.64 2.40 -5.82
N GLY A 83 -15.43 3.70 -6.06
CA GLY A 83 -15.75 4.77 -5.10
C GLY A 83 -14.84 4.78 -3.86
N LYS A 84 -13.68 4.12 -3.91
CA LYS A 84 -12.68 4.09 -2.84
C LYS A 84 -11.79 5.33 -2.84
N ILE A 85 -11.61 5.92 -4.01
CA ILE A 85 -10.99 7.22 -4.23
C ILE A 85 -12.05 8.14 -4.84
N LYS A 86 -12.05 9.42 -4.47
CA LYS A 86 -12.83 10.44 -5.17
C LYS A 86 -11.88 11.38 -5.93
N ALA A 87 -12.35 11.91 -7.05
CA ALA A 87 -11.57 12.83 -7.90
C ALA A 87 -11.20 14.13 -7.16
N ASP A 88 -12.07 14.56 -6.26
CA ASP A 88 -11.94 15.74 -5.40
C ASP A 88 -11.36 15.42 -4.01
N ASP A 89 -10.84 14.21 -3.81
CA ASP A 89 -10.23 13.85 -2.52
C ASP A 89 -8.87 14.55 -2.35
N ASP A 90 -8.83 15.55 -1.48
CA ASP A 90 -7.61 16.29 -1.12
C ASP A 90 -6.62 15.46 -0.31
N SER A 91 -7.04 14.31 0.25
CA SER A 91 -6.13 13.38 0.93
C SER A 91 -5.26 12.59 -0.04
N ILE A 92 -5.59 12.58 -1.33
CA ILE A 92 -4.83 11.88 -2.37
C ILE A 92 -3.65 12.73 -2.83
N VAL A 93 -2.45 12.23 -2.59
CA VAL A 93 -1.18 12.86 -2.98
C VAL A 93 -0.78 12.49 -4.41
N VAL A 94 -1.10 11.27 -4.85
CA VAL A 94 -0.79 10.78 -6.22
C VAL A 94 -2.07 10.77 -7.05
N LYS A 95 -2.20 11.74 -7.96
CA LYS A 95 -3.36 11.89 -8.87
C LYS A 95 -2.95 11.61 -10.32
N TYR A 96 -3.90 11.10 -11.10
CA TYR A 96 -3.79 10.91 -12.54
C TYR A 96 -4.87 11.69 -13.26
N ASP A 97 -4.58 12.15 -14.48
CA ASP A 97 -5.53 12.90 -15.29
C ASP A 97 -6.76 12.06 -15.61
N ILE A 98 -7.94 12.48 -15.16
CA ILE A 98 -9.19 11.79 -15.48
C ILE A 98 -9.62 12.22 -16.88
N TYR A 99 -9.25 11.42 -17.89
CA TYR A 99 -9.81 11.61 -19.23
C TYR A 99 -11.29 11.24 -19.18
N ARG A 100 -12.17 12.22 -19.45
CA ARG A 100 -13.59 11.95 -19.71
C ARG A 100 -13.67 10.99 -20.89
N LEU A 101 -14.12 9.76 -20.63
CA LEU A 101 -14.59 8.84 -21.69
C LEU A 101 -15.82 9.43 -22.36
#